data_AF-A0A376TFF8-F1
#
_entry.id   AF-A0A376TFF8-F1
#
_cell.length_a   1.000
_cell.length_b   1.000
_cell.length_c   1.000
_cell.angle_alpha   90.00
_cell.angle_beta   90.00
_cell.angle_gamma   90.00
#
_symmetry.space_group_name_H-M   'P 1'
#
loop_
_entity.id
_entity.type
_entity.pdbx_description
1 polymer ?
#
loop_
_entity_poly.entity_id
_entity_poly.type
_entity_poly.pdbx_seq_one_letter_code
_entity_poly.pdbx_strand_id
1 'polypeptide(L)'
;MYIPENKQSVLKAYIDKPVCFGIRPEHISLSVNCKEMNTVTGALSIIENMGSEKYLYFTVNNKEFIAKVNDQSITTADIGKNLYFNLDTSFCHIFDFYTEENLTNYL
;
A
#
# COMPACT_ATOMS: atom_id res chain seq x y z
N MET A 1 6.93 5.69 6.73
CA MET A 1 7.15 4.44 5.96
C MET A 1 8.63 4.35 5.65
N TYR A 2 9.23 3.17 5.78
CA TYR A 2 10.61 2.89 5.43
C TYR A 2 10.70 2.55 3.94
N ILE A 3 11.59 3.21 3.20
CA ILE A 3 11.85 2.96 1.78
C ILE A 3 13.21 2.23 1.66
N PRO A 4 13.33 1.18 0.84
CA PRO A 4 14.60 0.46 0.66
C PRO A 4 15.77 1.33 0.20
N GLU A 5 16.98 1.03 0.68
CA GLU A 5 18.18 1.85 0.45
C GLU A 5 18.50 2.08 -1.03
N ASN A 6 18.30 1.08 -1.89
CA ASN A 6 18.53 1.21 -3.34
C ASN A 6 17.67 2.32 -3.96
N LYS A 7 16.48 2.60 -3.40
CA LYS A 7 15.57 3.68 -3.83
C LYS A 7 15.80 5.01 -3.12
N GLN A 8 16.52 5.06 -2.01
CA GLN A 8 16.68 6.29 -1.22
C GLN A 8 17.58 7.34 -1.88
N SER A 9 18.58 6.91 -2.68
CA SER A 9 19.59 7.80 -3.27
C SER A 9 18.98 8.88 -4.16
N VAL A 10 18.05 8.51 -5.04
CA VAL A 10 17.31 9.42 -5.94
C VAL A 10 16.35 10.35 -5.17
N LEU A 11 15.84 9.91 -4.02
CA LEU A 11 14.86 10.65 -3.22
C LEU A 11 15.49 11.76 -2.37
N LYS A 12 16.82 11.79 -2.20
CA LYS A 12 17.49 12.88 -1.48
C LYS A 12 17.21 14.26 -2.09
N ALA A 13 17.01 14.34 -3.41
CA ALA A 13 16.66 15.57 -4.11
C ALA A 13 15.19 16.02 -3.90
N TYR A 14 14.38 15.17 -3.24
CA TYR A 14 12.94 15.32 -3.02
C TYR A 14 12.57 15.46 -1.53
N ILE A 15 13.55 15.66 -0.65
CA ILE A 15 13.28 16.00 0.76
C ILE A 15 12.43 17.28 0.81
N ASP A 16 11.36 17.24 1.61
CA ASP A 16 10.36 18.31 1.76
C ASP A 16 9.63 18.72 0.46
N LYS A 17 9.71 17.91 -0.60
CA LYS A 17 8.95 18.10 -1.84
C LYS A 17 7.80 17.09 -1.93
N PRO A 18 6.66 17.47 -2.52
CA PRO A 18 5.57 16.53 -2.76
C PRO A 18 6.02 15.46 -3.77
N VAL A 19 5.63 14.22 -3.51
CA VAL A 19 5.83 13.07 -4.38
C VAL A 19 4.57 12.20 -4.37
N CYS A 20 4.39 11.39 -5.40
CA CYS A 20 3.34 10.37 -5.44
C CYS A 20 3.94 9.00 -5.09
N PHE A 21 3.32 8.29 -4.15
CA PHE A 21 3.69 6.91 -3.80
C PHE A 21 2.75 5.94 -4.51
N GLY A 22 3.32 5.03 -5.30
CA GLY A 22 2.59 3.96 -5.97
C GLY A 22 3.00 2.59 -5.43
N ILE A 23 2.03 1.72 -5.22
CA ILE A 23 2.23 0.30 -4.89
C ILE A 23 1.11 -0.50 -5.54
N ARG A 24 1.42 -1.69 -6.05
CA ARG A 24 0.40 -2.54 -6.66
C ARG A 24 -0.38 -3.32 -5.59
N PRO A 25 -1.66 -3.64 -5.81
CA PRO A 25 -2.47 -4.36 -4.85
C PRO A 25 -1.88 -5.69 -4.36
N GLU A 26 -1.19 -6.43 -5.23
CA GLU A 26 -0.54 -7.70 -4.91
C GLU A 26 0.68 -7.56 -3.96
N HIS A 27 1.16 -6.34 -3.75
CA HIS A 27 2.25 -6.02 -2.82
C HIS A 27 1.74 -5.43 -1.50
N ILE A 28 0.43 -5.56 -1.24
CA ILE A 28 -0.21 -5.20 0.02
C ILE A 28 -0.81 -6.47 0.63
N SER A 29 -0.34 -6.85 1.82
CA SER A 29 -0.82 -8.02 2.55
C SER A 29 -1.53 -7.62 3.84
N LEU A 30 -2.29 -8.54 4.42
CA LEU A 30 -2.83 -8.37 5.77
C LEU A 30 -1.73 -8.63 6.80
N SER A 31 -1.71 -7.82 7.86
CA SER A 31 -0.84 -8.03 9.01
C SER A 31 -1.66 -8.38 10.25
N VAL A 32 -1.04 -9.12 11.17
CA VAL A 32 -1.68 -9.50 12.44
C VAL A 32 -1.72 -8.30 13.41
N ASN A 33 -0.78 -7.37 13.30
CA ASN A 33 -0.66 -6.23 14.21
C ASN A 33 0.03 -5.03 13.56
N CYS A 34 -0.12 -3.84 14.15
CA CYS A 34 0.44 -2.60 13.62
C CYS A 34 1.95 -2.40 13.84
N LYS A 35 2.66 -3.30 14.53
CA LYS A 35 4.07 -3.11 14.90
C LYS A 35 5.04 -3.52 13.80
N GLU A 36 4.58 -4.30 12.83
CA GLU A 36 5.38 -4.69 11.68
C GLU A 36 5.74 -3.46 10.84
N MET A 37 6.98 -3.43 10.33
CA MET A 37 7.47 -2.32 9.51
C MET A 37 6.55 -2.10 8.30
N ASN A 38 6.27 -0.85 7.96
CA ASN A 38 5.41 -0.45 6.83
C ASN A 38 3.96 -0.94 6.93
N THR A 39 3.47 -1.20 8.14
CA THR A 39 2.07 -1.50 8.38
C THR A 39 1.25 -0.24 8.60
N VAL A 40 0.09 -0.16 7.96
CA VAL A 40 -0.89 0.91 8.11
C VAL A 40 -2.20 0.35 8.63
N THR A 41 -2.95 1.17 9.38
CA THR A 41 -4.33 0.84 9.75
C THR A 41 -5.27 1.41 8.69
N GLY A 42 -6.09 0.55 8.10
CA GLY A 42 -7.03 0.92 7.04
C GLY A 42 -8.46 0.52 7.38
N ALA A 43 -9.43 1.39 7.11
CA ALA A 43 -10.85 1.09 7.26
C ALA A 43 -11.34 0.34 6.03
N LEU A 44 -11.76 -0.92 6.18
CA LEU A 44 -12.26 -1.75 5.08
C LEU A 44 -13.63 -1.26 4.61
N SER A 45 -13.80 -1.01 3.32
CA SER A 45 -15.05 -0.50 2.74
C SER A 45 -15.73 -1.49 1.80
N ILE A 46 -14.97 -2.20 0.96
CA ILE A 46 -15.52 -3.13 -0.04
C ILE A 46 -14.66 -4.40 -0.08
N ILE A 47 -15.33 -5.53 -0.31
CA ILE A 47 -14.70 -6.81 -0.61
C ILE A 47 -15.25 -7.30 -1.95
N GLU A 48 -14.38 -7.48 -2.93
CA GLU A 48 -14.71 -8.11 -4.21
C GLU A 48 -14.12 -9.51 -4.28
N ASN A 49 -14.99 -10.53 -4.34
CA ASN A 49 -14.56 -11.92 -4.45
C ASN A 49 -14.26 -12.29 -5.92
N MET A 50 -13.07 -12.85 -6.16
CA MET A 50 -12.58 -13.25 -7.49
C MET A 50 -12.19 -14.74 -7.52
N GLY A 51 -12.99 -15.58 -6.86
CA GLY A 51 -12.73 -17.01 -6.72
C GLY A 51 -11.73 -17.30 -5.60
N SER A 52 -10.47 -17.58 -5.94
CA SER A 52 -9.42 -17.86 -4.96
C SER A 52 -8.82 -16.60 -4.30
N GLU A 53 -9.13 -15.44 -4.85
CA GLU A 53 -8.58 -14.15 -4.43
C GLU A 53 -9.72 -13.18 -4.07
N LYS A 54 -9.38 -12.17 -3.28
CA LYS A 54 -10.25 -11.06 -2.90
C LYS A 54 -9.53 -9.74 -3.14
N TYR A 55 -10.24 -8.76 -3.66
CA TYR A 55 -9.80 -7.38 -3.65
C TYR A 55 -10.46 -6.67 -2.47
N LEU A 56 -9.63 -6.19 -1.55
CA LEU A 56 -10.04 -5.46 -0.37
C LEU A 56 -9.83 -3.97 -0.64
N TYR A 57 -10.91 -3.21 -0.68
CA TYR A 57 -10.86 -1.76 -0.79
C TYR A 57 -10.87 -1.20 0.63
N PHE A 58 -9.93 -0.33 0.94
CA PHE A 58 -9.81 0.26 2.26
C PHE A 58 -9.29 1.70 2.17
N THR A 59 -9.56 2.47 3.22
CA THR A 59 -9.13 3.87 3.29
C THR A 59 -8.08 4.06 4.37
N VAL A 60 -7.00 4.77 4.04
CA VAL A 60 -5.97 5.24 4.97
C VAL A 60 -5.85 6.76 4.81
N ASN A 61 -6.09 7.53 5.88
CA ASN A 61 -6.01 9.00 5.84
C ASN A 61 -6.78 9.62 4.64
N ASN A 62 -8.01 9.19 4.41
CA ASN A 62 -8.88 9.63 3.29
C ASN A 62 -8.31 9.32 1.88
N LYS A 63 -7.37 8.39 1.77
CA LYS A 63 -6.88 7.85 0.49
C LYS A 63 -7.32 6.41 0.35
N GLU A 64 -7.88 6.08 -0.79
CA GLU A 64 -8.33 4.73 -1.12
C GLU A 64 -7.16 3.88 -1.61
N PHE A 65 -7.11 2.65 -1.12
CA PHE A 65 -6.17 1.63 -1.51
C PHE A 65 -6.92 0.34 -1.80
N ILE A 66 -6.30 -0.52 -2.60
CA ILE A 66 -6.80 -1.86 -2.89
C ILE A 66 -5.69 -2.84 -2.56
N ALA A 67 -6.00 -3.86 -1.76
CA ALA A 67 -5.13 -5.00 -1.53
C ALA A 67 -5.69 -6.23 -2.24
N LYS A 68 -4.83 -7.00 -2.90
CA LYS A 68 -5.19 -8.26 -3.52
C LYS A 68 -4.69 -9.40 -2.64
N VAL A 69 -5.61 -10.13 -2.01
CA VAL A 69 -5.28 -11.18 -1.02
C VAL A 69 -5.93 -12.51 -1.38
N ASN A 70 -5.35 -13.61 -0.91
CA ASN A 70 -5.96 -14.95 -1.00
C ASN A 70 -6.57 -15.40 0.34
N ASP A 71 -6.61 -14.53 1.35
CA ASP A 71 -7.12 -14.84 2.67
C ASP A 71 -8.64 -15.02 2.65
N GLN A 72 -9.07 -16.26 2.79
CA GLN A 72 -10.48 -16.61 2.78
C GLN A 72 -11.19 -16.27 4.10
N SER A 73 -10.46 -15.97 5.18
CA SER A 73 -11.01 -15.63 6.49
C SER A 73 -11.65 -14.24 6.56
N ILE A 74 -11.26 -13.31 5.67
CA ILE A 74 -11.87 -11.97 5.60
C ILE A 74 -13.25 -12.05 4.98
N THR A 75 -14.28 -11.57 5.67
CA THR A 75 -15.68 -11.69 5.23
C THR A 75 -16.37 -10.33 5.19
N THR A 76 -17.57 -10.28 4.62
CA THR A 76 -18.39 -9.06 4.62
C THR A 76 -18.71 -8.52 6.02
N ALA A 77 -18.59 -9.36 7.07
CA ALA A 77 -18.70 -8.91 8.46
C ALA A 77 -17.51 -8.06 8.94
N ASP A 78 -16.43 -7.98 8.17
CA ASP A 78 -15.26 -7.14 8.45
C ASP A 78 -15.36 -5.75 7.81
N ILE A 79 -16.34 -5.52 6.92
CA ILE A 79 -16.59 -4.20 6.34
C ILE A 79 -16.92 -3.20 7.45
N GLY A 80 -16.31 -2.02 7.39
CA GLY A 80 -16.38 -0.97 8.40
C GLY A 80 -15.39 -1.13 9.55
N LYS A 81 -14.69 -2.27 9.66
CA LYS A 81 -13.62 -2.45 10.66
C LYS A 81 -12.29 -1.89 10.17
N ASN A 82 -11.45 -1.55 11.13
CA ASN A 82 -10.04 -1.26 10.89
C ASN A 82 -9.24 -2.57 10.85
N LEU A 83 -8.54 -2.80 9.74
CA LEU A 83 -7.59 -3.88 9.56
C LEU A 83 -6.17 -3.32 9.41
N TYR A 84 -5.17 -4.20 9.57
CA TYR A 84 -3.77 -3.85 9.38
C TYR A 84 -3.29 -4.34 8.02
N PHE A 85 -2.71 -3.43 7.24
CA PHE A 85 -2.21 -3.71 5.90
C PHE A 85 -0.70 -3.46 5.89
N ASN A 86 0.08 -4.49 5.58
CA ASN A 86 1.52 -4.36 5.38
C ASN A 86 1.80 -4.02 3.91
N LEU A 87 2.59 -2.97 3.69
CA LEU A 87 2.98 -2.53 2.36
C LEU A 87 4.42 -2.96 2.10
N ASP A 88 4.61 -3.86 1.12
CA ASP A 88 5.94 -4.27 0.70
C ASP A 88 6.56 -3.19 -0.19
N THR A 89 7.25 -2.26 0.46
CA THR A 89 7.93 -1.14 -0.19
C THR A 89 9.09 -1.55 -1.09
N SER A 90 9.53 -2.82 -1.06
CA SER A 90 10.50 -3.31 -2.05
C SER A 90 9.93 -3.24 -3.47
N PHE A 91 8.61 -3.29 -3.63
CA PHE A 91 7.91 -3.18 -4.91
C PHE A 91 7.22 -1.82 -5.16
N CYS A 92 7.42 -0.83 -4.28
CA CYS A 92 6.81 0.49 -4.50
C CYS A 92 7.52 1.28 -5.62
N HIS A 93 6.82 2.25 -6.18
CA HIS A 93 7.41 3.27 -7.05
C HIS A 93 7.11 4.65 -6.49
N ILE A 94 8.01 5.60 -6.70
CA ILE A 94 7.81 6.99 -6.32
C ILE A 94 7.91 7.85 -7.56
N PHE A 95 6.97 8.78 -7.70
CA PHE A 95 6.85 9.64 -8.87
C PHE A 95 6.96 11.11 -8.45
N ASP A 96 7.52 11.94 -9.31
CA ASP A 96 7.42 13.39 -9.16
C ASP A 96 5.94 13.80 -9.17
N PHE A 97 5.56 14.70 -8.27
CA PHE A 97 4.15 15.10 -8.12
C PHE A 97 3.64 15.94 -9.30
N TYR A 98 4.49 16.71 -9.97
CA TYR A 98 4.12 17.63 -11.03
C TYR A 98 4.32 17.05 -12.42
N THR A 99 5.40 16.30 -12.64
CA THR A 99 5.74 15.73 -13.97
C THR A 99 5.24 14.30 -14.15
N GLU A 100 4.82 13.63 -13.06
CA GLU A 100 4.44 12.21 -13.03
C GLU A 100 5.58 11.25 -13.45
N GLU A 101 6.82 11.75 -13.58
CA GLU A 101 7.97 10.92 -13.92
C GLU A 101 8.29 9.94 -12.79
N ASN A 102 8.54 8.67 -13.15
CA ASN A 102 8.91 7.64 -12.19
C ASN A 102 10.38 7.81 -11.75
N LEU A 103 10.56 8.20 -10.49
CA LEU A 103 11.86 8.48 -9.88
C LEU A 103 12.65 7.20 -9.55
N THR A 104 11.96 6.07 -9.41
CA THR A 104 12.54 4.80 -8.96
C THR A 104 12.40 3.70 -10.01
N ASN A 105 12.30 4.02 -11.31
CA ASN A 105 12.12 3.05 -12.39
C ASN A 105 13.39 2.25 -12.73
N TYR A 106 14.56 2.79 -12.41
CA TYR A 106 15.86 2.26 -12.82
C TYR A 106 16.55 1.44 -11.71
N LEU A 107 15.80 1.00 -10.69
CA LEU A 107 16.31 0.45 -9.43
C LEU A 107 15.45 -0.73 -8.96
#